data_AF-A8DKC1-F1
#
_entry.id   AF-A8DKC1-F1
#
_cell.length_a   1.000
_cell.length_b   1.000
_cell.length_c   1.000
_cell.angle_alpha   90.00
_cell.angle_beta   90.00
_cell.angle_gamma   90.00
#
_symmetry.space_group_name_H-M   'P 1'
#
loop_
_entity.id
_entity.type
_entity.pdbx_description
1 polymer ?
#
loop_
_entity_poly.entity_id
_entity_poly.type
_entity_poly.pdbx_seq_one_letter_code
_entity_poly.pdbx_strand_id
1 'polypeptide(L)'
;MSPTIYTIILSSLATGTIITMTSFHWLMAWIGLELNTLAIIPIISTLHHPRSTEAATKYFLTQAAASAMILFSSMINAWNTGTWDITQMSYTPSNTLLSLALALKLGLAPAHFWLPEVLQGSTLFTAFIITTWQKLAPMSLIYMTMNNLPSTVLLMLGLTSSAIGGWSGLNQTQTRKIMAYSSIAHLGWMAMIASIMSNIMIMNLVVYLMMTTALFISLICSKSKTIKDTATIWTTSPALAIIMMLTLLSLGGLPPLTGFLPKWLVLEELIMQNLIPMATAMAMSALLSLFFYLRLTYTTTLTLPPNTLQMKFKWRFKPTMPSMMMILSTMAILMLPLTPLILL
;
A
#
# COMPACT_ATOMS: atom_id res chain seq x y z
N MET A 1 13.15 -20.47 9.25
CA MET A 1 11.89 -21.21 9.50
C MET A 1 11.86 -22.43 8.60
N SER A 2 11.31 -23.55 9.05
CA SER A 2 11.07 -24.70 8.16
C SER A 2 10.07 -24.32 7.06
N PRO A 3 10.17 -24.92 5.86
CA PRO A 3 9.28 -24.60 4.75
C PRO A 3 7.82 -24.90 5.10
N THR A 4 7.55 -25.94 5.89
CA THR A 4 6.20 -26.33 6.32
C THR A 4 5.54 -25.29 7.23
N ILE A 5 6.29 -24.77 8.21
CA ILE A 5 5.79 -23.70 9.09
C ILE A 5 5.50 -22.45 8.25
N TYR A 6 6.40 -22.12 7.33
CA TYR A 6 6.22 -20.97 6.45
C TYR A 6 4.97 -21.07 5.57
N THR A 7 4.68 -22.25 5.00
CA THR A 7 3.45 -22.48 4.22
C THR A 7 2.19 -22.38 5.06
N ILE A 8 2.22 -22.90 6.30
CA ILE A 8 1.07 -22.80 7.21
C ILE A 8 0.79 -21.34 7.55
N ILE A 9 1.82 -20.55 7.85
CA ILE A 9 1.67 -19.13 8.18
C ILE A 9 1.16 -18.32 6.98
N LEU A 10 1.65 -18.59 5.77
CA LEU A 10 1.12 -17.94 4.56
C LEU A 10 -0.33 -18.33 4.29
N SER A 11 -0.69 -19.60 4.51
CA SER A 11 -2.07 -20.05 4.37
C SER A 11 -2.99 -19.39 5.39
N SER A 12 -2.57 -19.23 6.65
CA SER A 12 -3.38 -18.57 7.68
C SER A 12 -3.57 -17.07 7.42
N LEU A 13 -2.55 -16.42 6.87
CA LEU A 13 -2.62 -15.04 6.40
C LEU A 13 -3.62 -14.88 5.25
N ALA A 14 -3.64 -15.82 4.29
CA ALA A 14 -4.63 -15.84 3.22
C ALA A 14 -6.05 -16.13 3.76
N THR A 15 -6.21 -17.13 4.63
CA THR A 15 -7.52 -17.46 5.21
C THR A 15 -8.09 -16.31 6.02
N GLY A 16 -7.26 -15.57 6.77
CA GLY A 16 -7.69 -14.40 7.52
C GLY A 16 -8.33 -13.35 6.59
N THR A 17 -7.66 -13.03 5.48
CA THR A 17 -8.20 -12.10 4.49
C THR A 17 -9.47 -12.61 3.79
N ILE A 18 -9.53 -13.90 3.45
CA ILE A 18 -10.73 -14.48 2.81
C ILE A 18 -11.92 -14.41 3.76
N ILE A 19 -11.73 -14.79 5.03
CA ILE A 19 -12.78 -14.72 6.06
C ILE A 19 -13.35 -13.30 6.16
N THR A 20 -12.50 -12.27 6.18
CA THR A 20 -12.97 -10.88 6.25
C THR A 20 -13.75 -10.43 5.01
N MET A 21 -13.40 -10.94 3.83
CA MET A 21 -14.05 -10.58 2.57
C MET A 21 -15.38 -11.29 2.38
N THR A 22 -15.56 -12.47 2.97
CA THR A 22 -16.79 -13.27 2.83
C THR A 22 -17.75 -13.12 3.99
N SER A 23 -17.31 -12.54 5.12
CA SER A 23 -18.13 -12.42 6.32
C SER A 23 -19.23 -11.38 6.16
N PHE A 24 -20.43 -11.70 6.65
CA PHE A 24 -21.53 -10.74 6.85
C PHE A 24 -21.65 -10.28 8.31
N HIS A 25 -21.07 -11.03 9.25
CA HIS A 25 -21.14 -10.77 10.69
C HIS A 25 -19.84 -10.13 11.21
N TRP A 26 -19.97 -9.05 11.99
CA TRP A 26 -18.83 -8.27 12.52
C TRP A 26 -17.81 -9.10 13.30
N LEU A 27 -18.27 -10.00 14.17
CA LEU A 27 -17.37 -10.89 14.92
C LEU A 27 -16.49 -11.75 14.00
N MET A 28 -17.05 -12.26 12.90
CA MET A 28 -16.30 -13.08 11.96
C MET A 28 -15.27 -12.25 11.18
N ALA A 29 -15.65 -11.04 10.77
CA ALA A 29 -14.70 -10.08 10.20
C ALA A 29 -13.57 -9.76 11.18
N TRP A 30 -13.87 -9.57 12.46
CA TRP A 30 -12.86 -9.31 13.48
C TRP A 30 -11.90 -10.51 13.66
N ILE A 31 -12.42 -11.74 13.72
CA ILE A 31 -11.59 -12.95 13.79
C ILE A 31 -10.65 -13.05 12.58
N GLY A 32 -11.16 -12.79 11.36
CA GLY A 32 -10.32 -12.79 10.16
C GLY A 32 -9.19 -11.75 10.21
N LEU A 33 -9.48 -10.57 10.75
CA LEU A 33 -8.48 -9.51 10.97
C LEU A 33 -7.44 -9.90 12.02
N GLU A 34 -7.80 -10.61 13.09
CA GLU A 34 -6.86 -11.08 14.12
C GLU A 34 -6.01 -12.26 13.67
N LEU A 35 -6.59 -13.19 12.89
CA LEU A 35 -5.81 -14.26 12.27
C LEU A 35 -4.71 -13.67 11.37
N ASN A 36 -5.02 -12.59 10.66
CA ASN A 36 -4.07 -11.90 9.79
C ASN A 36 -2.94 -11.21 10.59
N THR A 37 -3.25 -10.54 11.71
CA THR A 37 -2.24 -9.89 12.57
C THR A 37 -1.32 -10.92 13.23
N LEU A 38 -1.88 -12.02 13.72
CA LEU A 38 -1.10 -13.08 14.36
C LEU A 38 -0.21 -13.83 13.36
N ALA A 39 -0.70 -14.07 12.14
CA ALA A 39 0.06 -14.78 11.11
C ALA A 39 1.28 -13.98 10.61
N ILE A 40 1.19 -12.65 10.48
CA ILE A 40 2.31 -11.87 9.92
C ILE A 40 3.46 -11.64 10.91
N ILE A 41 3.21 -11.66 12.23
CA ILE A 41 4.22 -11.36 13.26
C ILE A 41 5.45 -12.28 13.16
N PRO A 42 5.31 -13.63 13.07
CA PRO A 42 6.44 -14.52 12.87
C PRO A 42 7.22 -14.23 11.58
N ILE A 43 6.54 -13.79 10.50
CA ILE A 43 7.19 -13.46 9.22
C ILE A 43 8.07 -12.19 9.39
N ILE A 44 7.60 -11.20 10.16
CA ILE A 44 8.37 -9.98 10.45
C ILE A 44 9.62 -10.29 11.28
N SER A 45 9.53 -11.18 12.27
CA SER A 45 10.61 -11.49 13.21
C SER A 45 11.59 -12.56 12.73
N THR A 46 11.46 -13.03 11.48
CA THR A 46 12.28 -14.13 10.90
C THR A 46 13.79 -13.98 11.03
N LEU A 47 14.32 -12.75 11.02
CA LEU A 47 15.76 -12.50 11.08
C LEU A 47 16.34 -12.51 12.51
N HIS A 48 15.50 -12.56 13.54
CA HIS A 48 15.91 -12.53 14.96
C HIS A 48 16.92 -11.42 15.31
N HIS A 49 16.77 -10.25 14.68
CA HIS A 49 17.57 -9.06 14.94
C HIS A 49 16.76 -8.04 15.77
N PRO A 50 17.37 -7.19 16.63
CA PRO A 50 16.63 -6.21 17.44
C PRO A 50 15.71 -5.29 16.62
N ARG A 51 16.13 -4.89 15.41
CA ARG A 51 15.26 -4.15 14.47
C ARG A 51 14.02 -4.91 14.01
N SER A 52 14.14 -6.22 13.79
CA SER A 52 12.98 -7.04 13.39
C SER A 52 12.04 -7.30 14.57
N THR A 53 12.57 -7.41 15.79
CA THR A 53 11.74 -7.54 17.00
C THR A 53 11.03 -6.22 17.31
N GLU A 54 11.70 -5.08 17.18
CA GLU A 54 11.07 -3.76 17.32
C GLU A 54 9.97 -3.51 16.27
N ALA A 55 10.21 -3.90 15.01
CA ALA A 55 9.18 -3.83 13.98
C ALA A 55 7.98 -4.73 14.29
N ALA A 56 8.22 -5.96 14.78
CA ALA A 56 7.15 -6.87 15.16
C ALA A 56 6.32 -6.33 16.34
N THR A 57 6.96 -5.76 17.36
CA THR A 57 6.25 -5.18 18.52
C THR A 57 5.44 -3.94 18.13
N LYS A 58 6.00 -3.03 17.33
CA LYS A 58 5.28 -1.85 16.81
C LYS A 58 4.08 -2.24 15.96
N TYR A 59 4.24 -3.24 15.09
CA TYR A 59 3.14 -3.77 14.29
C TYR A 59 2.05 -4.38 15.17
N PHE A 60 2.42 -5.25 16.11
CA PHE A 60 1.45 -5.90 17.00
C PHE A 60 0.64 -4.90 17.82
N LEU A 61 1.31 -3.97 18.51
CA LEU A 61 0.64 -3.01 19.39
C LEU A 61 -0.35 -2.11 18.61
N THR A 62 0.07 -1.65 17.44
CA THR A 62 -0.79 -0.79 16.61
C THR A 62 -1.97 -1.56 16.05
N GLN A 63 -1.74 -2.75 15.51
CA GLN A 63 -2.81 -3.53 14.88
C GLN A 63 -3.79 -4.13 15.90
N ALA A 64 -3.33 -4.49 17.10
CA ALA A 64 -4.18 -4.93 18.21
C ALA A 64 -5.04 -3.77 18.74
N ALA A 65 -4.49 -2.56 18.82
CA ALA A 65 -5.28 -1.39 19.16
C ALA A 65 -6.36 -1.10 18.10
N ALA A 66 -6.01 -1.22 16.81
CA ALA A 66 -6.99 -1.05 15.74
C ALA A 66 -8.08 -2.12 15.75
N SER A 67 -7.73 -3.40 15.96
CA SER A 67 -8.73 -4.48 16.01
C SER A 67 -9.65 -4.34 17.22
N ALA A 68 -9.14 -3.93 18.38
CA ALA A 68 -9.95 -3.60 19.55
C ALA A 68 -10.93 -2.45 19.27
N MET A 69 -10.48 -1.39 18.57
CA MET A 69 -11.37 -0.30 18.13
C MET A 69 -12.44 -0.78 17.15
N ILE A 70 -12.11 -1.65 16.19
CA ILE A 70 -13.13 -2.23 15.28
C ILE A 70 -14.18 -2.99 16.08
N LEU A 71 -13.77 -3.85 17.01
CA LEU A 71 -14.71 -4.59 17.86
C LEU A 71 -15.58 -3.62 18.68
N PHE A 72 -14.98 -2.60 19.28
CA PHE A 72 -15.70 -1.58 20.04
C PHE A 72 -16.72 -0.81 19.18
N SER A 73 -16.39 -0.46 17.94
CA SER A 73 -17.35 0.16 17.01
C SER A 73 -18.55 -0.75 16.75
N SER A 74 -18.30 -2.03 16.50
CA SER A 74 -19.36 -3.01 16.25
C SER A 74 -20.24 -3.23 17.49
N MET A 75 -19.67 -3.26 18.70
CA MET A 75 -20.44 -3.39 19.94
C MET A 75 -21.34 -2.18 20.19
N ILE A 76 -20.85 -0.96 19.94
CA ILE A 76 -21.69 0.24 20.07
C ILE A 76 -22.85 0.19 19.06
N ASN A 77 -22.58 -0.22 17.83
CA ASN A 77 -23.65 -0.33 16.83
C ASN A 77 -24.66 -1.43 17.21
N ALA A 78 -24.18 -2.59 17.64
CA ALA A 78 -25.02 -3.71 18.07
C ALA A 78 -25.83 -3.38 19.33
N TRP A 79 -25.28 -2.58 20.26
CA TRP A 79 -26.04 -2.08 21.41
C TRP A 79 -27.25 -1.26 20.96
N ASN A 80 -27.07 -0.39 19.98
CA ASN A 80 -28.13 0.53 19.53
C ASN A 80 -29.13 -0.12 18.57
N THR A 81 -28.69 -1.02 17.70
CA THR A 81 -29.53 -1.61 16.63
C THR A 81 -29.94 -3.05 16.90
N GLY A 82 -29.25 -3.75 17.81
CA GLY A 82 -29.46 -5.17 18.08
C GLY A 82 -28.88 -6.12 17.04
N THR A 83 -28.26 -5.64 15.95
CA THR A 83 -27.73 -6.47 14.87
C THR A 83 -26.20 -6.43 14.79
N TRP A 84 -25.63 -7.52 14.29
CA TRP A 84 -24.18 -7.68 14.08
C TRP A 84 -23.80 -7.69 12.59
N ASP A 85 -24.73 -7.28 11.72
CA ASP A 85 -24.52 -7.25 10.28
C ASP A 85 -23.64 -6.08 9.87
N ILE A 86 -22.65 -6.35 9.00
CA ILE A 86 -21.66 -5.36 8.56
C ILE A 86 -22.30 -4.22 7.76
N THR A 87 -23.31 -4.52 6.95
CA THR A 87 -23.95 -3.52 6.08
C THR A 87 -24.88 -2.57 6.82
N GLN A 88 -25.30 -2.90 8.05
CA GLN A 88 -26.29 -2.15 8.82
C GLN A 88 -25.64 -1.34 9.95
N MET A 89 -24.76 -0.42 9.57
CA MET A 89 -24.08 0.48 10.51
C MET A 89 -24.76 1.86 10.54
N SER A 90 -25.75 2.04 11.42
CA SER A 90 -26.56 3.27 11.41
C SER A 90 -26.09 4.32 12.41
N TYR A 91 -25.40 3.94 13.48
CA TYR A 91 -25.05 4.88 14.55
C TYR A 91 -23.78 5.68 14.22
N THR A 92 -23.91 7.00 14.08
CA THR A 92 -22.83 7.85 13.56
C THR A 92 -21.52 7.82 14.37
N PRO A 93 -21.52 7.78 15.73
CA PRO A 93 -20.28 7.61 16.50
C PRO A 93 -19.60 6.25 16.29
N SER A 94 -20.36 5.19 15.97
CA SER A 94 -19.75 3.89 15.64
C SER A 94 -19.05 3.95 14.28
N ASN A 95 -19.62 4.68 13.31
CA ASN A 95 -19.06 4.82 11.96
C ASN A 95 -17.80 5.70 11.95
N THR A 96 -17.75 6.73 12.80
CA THR A 96 -16.53 7.54 12.98
C THR A 96 -15.44 6.74 13.68
N LEU A 97 -15.77 5.93 14.69
CA LEU A 97 -14.79 5.09 15.37
C LEU A 97 -14.26 3.99 14.45
N LEU A 98 -15.14 3.39 13.62
CA LEU A 98 -14.76 2.41 12.61
C LEU A 98 -13.81 3.01 11.56
N SER A 99 -14.09 4.21 11.05
CA SER A 99 -13.23 4.86 10.05
C SER A 99 -11.85 5.18 10.61
N LEU A 100 -11.75 5.64 11.86
CA LEU A 100 -10.48 5.84 12.56
C LEU A 100 -9.73 4.52 12.80
N ALA A 101 -10.44 3.43 13.15
CA ALA A 101 -9.84 2.13 13.36
C ALA A 101 -9.27 1.53 12.07
N LEU A 102 -10.01 1.65 10.96
CA LEU A 102 -9.54 1.26 9.62
C LEU A 102 -8.38 2.13 9.15
N ALA A 103 -8.41 3.44 9.44
CA ALA A 103 -7.29 4.35 9.19
C ALA A 103 -6.02 3.92 9.92
N LEU A 104 -6.14 3.45 11.17
CA LEU A 104 -5.00 2.92 11.93
C LEU A 104 -4.46 1.62 11.33
N LYS A 105 -5.34 0.68 10.96
CA LYS A 105 -4.94 -0.58 10.28
C LYS A 105 -4.23 -0.32 8.94
N LEU A 106 -4.74 0.62 8.14
CA LEU A 106 -4.16 0.99 6.85
C LEU A 106 -2.92 1.88 6.98
N GLY A 107 -2.71 2.54 8.13
CA GLY A 107 -1.62 3.49 8.31
C GLY A 107 -1.86 4.81 7.58
N LEU A 108 -3.12 5.26 7.49
CA LEU A 108 -3.46 6.60 7.01
C LEU A 108 -3.00 7.65 8.04
N ALA A 109 -2.69 8.86 7.57
CA ALA A 109 -2.38 9.96 8.48
C ALA A 109 -3.64 10.36 9.27
N PRO A 110 -3.53 10.70 10.57
CA PRO A 110 -2.31 10.87 11.36
C PRO A 110 -1.67 9.58 11.91
N ALA A 111 -2.36 8.43 11.87
CA ALA A 111 -1.91 7.14 12.40
C ALA A 111 -0.82 6.41 11.58
N HIS A 112 -0.15 7.12 10.67
CA HIS A 112 0.79 6.57 9.70
C HIS A 112 2.20 6.21 10.24
N PHE A 113 2.56 6.67 11.45
CA PHE A 113 3.93 6.60 11.97
C PHE A 113 4.50 5.18 12.07
N TRP A 114 3.66 4.17 12.28
CA TRP A 114 4.11 2.79 12.43
C TRP A 114 4.62 2.20 11.11
N LEU A 115 4.04 2.59 9.97
CA LEU A 115 4.23 1.91 8.70
C LEU A 115 5.69 2.05 8.19
N PRO A 116 6.31 3.25 8.14
CA PRO A 116 7.70 3.40 7.72
C PRO A 116 8.72 2.66 8.61
N GLU A 117 8.45 2.58 9.91
CA GLU A 117 9.35 1.94 10.87
C GLU A 117 9.29 0.41 10.75
N VAL A 118 8.09 -0.14 10.67
CA VAL A 118 7.88 -1.60 10.50
C VAL A 118 8.49 -2.07 9.17
N LEU A 119 8.26 -1.35 8.08
CA LEU A 119 8.86 -1.71 6.79
C LEU A 119 10.39 -1.65 6.82
N GLN A 120 10.99 -0.67 7.49
CA GLN A 120 12.44 -0.56 7.58
C GLN A 120 13.09 -1.67 8.44
N GLY A 121 12.40 -2.15 9.48
CA GLY A 121 12.88 -3.24 10.34
C GLY A 121 12.70 -4.65 9.73
N SER A 122 11.84 -4.78 8.72
CA SER A 122 11.50 -6.07 8.08
C SER A 122 12.26 -6.33 6.78
N THR A 123 12.29 -7.56 6.28
CA THR A 123 12.88 -7.89 4.96
C THR A 123 12.13 -7.22 3.79
N LEU A 124 12.72 -7.18 2.57
CA LEU A 124 12.02 -6.66 1.39
C LEU A 124 10.77 -7.50 1.05
N PHE A 125 10.83 -8.81 1.25
CA PHE A 125 9.69 -9.70 0.98
C PHE A 125 8.54 -9.51 1.99
N THR A 126 8.85 -9.36 3.28
CA THR A 126 7.85 -9.00 4.29
C THR A 126 7.26 -7.62 4.05
N ALA A 127 8.10 -6.65 3.65
CA ALA A 127 7.65 -5.31 3.31
C ALA A 127 6.68 -5.32 2.12
N PHE A 128 6.94 -6.17 1.13
CA PHE A 128 6.03 -6.43 0.03
C PHE A 128 4.67 -6.97 0.50
N ILE A 129 4.64 -8.00 1.37
CA ILE A 129 3.38 -8.54 1.92
C ILE A 129 2.59 -7.47 2.70
N ILE A 130 3.28 -6.65 3.51
CA ILE A 130 2.63 -5.62 4.34
C ILE A 130 2.05 -4.47 3.51
N THR A 131 2.70 -4.11 2.40
CA THR A 131 2.23 -3.00 1.54
C THR A 131 1.14 -3.43 0.54
N THR A 132 0.97 -4.73 0.31
CA THR A 132 0.01 -5.28 -0.65
C THR A 132 -1.10 -6.08 0.04
N TRP A 133 -0.80 -7.29 0.50
CA TRP A 133 -1.78 -8.23 1.03
C TRP A 133 -2.50 -7.70 2.27
N GLN A 134 -1.75 -7.09 3.20
CA GLN A 134 -2.32 -6.55 4.44
C GLN A 134 -3.29 -5.38 4.22
N LYS A 135 -3.34 -4.80 3.01
CA LYS A 135 -4.28 -3.73 2.66
C LYS A 135 -5.63 -4.28 2.19
N LEU A 136 -5.69 -5.52 1.71
CA LEU A 136 -6.89 -6.10 1.12
C LEU A 136 -8.07 -6.19 2.10
N ALA A 137 -7.86 -6.77 3.29
CA ALA A 137 -8.93 -6.97 4.27
C ALA A 137 -9.50 -5.65 4.84
N PRO A 138 -8.69 -4.65 5.24
CA PRO A 138 -9.26 -3.37 5.64
C PRO A 138 -9.98 -2.64 4.50
N MET A 139 -9.46 -2.72 3.25
CA MET A 139 -10.12 -2.09 2.10
C MET A 139 -11.46 -2.75 1.75
N SER A 140 -11.60 -4.07 1.94
CA SER A 140 -12.90 -4.73 1.77
C SER A 140 -13.92 -4.30 2.82
N LEU A 141 -13.50 -4.04 4.06
CA LEU A 141 -14.39 -3.51 5.09
C LEU A 141 -14.86 -2.09 4.78
N ILE A 142 -13.95 -1.22 4.29
CA ILE A 142 -14.37 0.09 3.80
C ILE A 142 -15.42 -0.12 2.69
N TYR A 143 -15.15 -1.02 1.72
CA TYR A 143 -16.09 -1.29 0.60
C TYR A 143 -17.47 -1.75 1.07
N MET A 144 -17.55 -2.65 2.05
CA MET A 144 -18.83 -3.14 2.57
C MET A 144 -19.60 -2.08 3.37
N THR A 145 -18.92 -1.09 3.94
CA THR A 145 -19.51 -0.09 4.84
C THR A 145 -19.65 1.30 4.23
N MET A 146 -19.35 1.45 2.93
CA MET A 146 -19.27 2.75 2.23
C MET A 146 -20.47 3.66 2.46
N ASN A 147 -21.68 3.14 2.35
CA ASN A 147 -22.91 3.94 2.42
C ASN A 147 -23.08 4.65 3.77
N ASN A 148 -22.43 4.13 4.83
CA ASN A 148 -22.64 4.58 6.20
C ASN A 148 -21.43 5.34 6.76
N LEU A 149 -20.27 5.25 6.13
CA LEU A 149 -19.06 5.91 6.61
C LEU A 149 -19.17 7.43 6.44
N PRO A 150 -18.76 8.23 7.45
CA PRO A 150 -18.83 9.67 7.38
C PRO A 150 -17.88 10.20 6.29
N SER A 151 -18.46 10.80 5.25
CA SER A 151 -17.71 11.31 4.10
C SER A 151 -16.64 12.33 4.52
N THR A 152 -16.98 13.28 5.38
CA THR A 152 -16.06 14.32 5.86
C THR A 152 -14.78 13.76 6.47
N VAL A 153 -14.87 12.69 7.26
CA VAL A 153 -13.71 12.06 7.89
C VAL A 153 -12.83 11.38 6.84
N LEU A 154 -13.42 10.63 5.91
CA LEU A 154 -12.68 9.96 4.83
C LEU A 154 -11.96 10.96 3.91
N LEU A 155 -12.63 12.05 3.54
CA LEU A 155 -12.05 13.12 2.73
C LEU A 155 -10.84 13.75 3.44
N MET A 156 -10.97 14.09 4.73
CA MET A 156 -9.87 14.67 5.51
C MET A 156 -8.70 13.70 5.72
N LEU A 157 -8.98 12.42 5.98
CA LEU A 157 -7.94 11.38 6.07
C LEU A 157 -7.21 11.21 4.74
N GLY A 158 -7.94 11.21 3.61
CA GLY A 158 -7.36 11.09 2.27
C GLY A 158 -6.41 12.24 1.92
N LEU A 159 -6.84 13.46 2.23
CA LEU A 159 -6.09 14.68 1.98
C LEU A 159 -4.80 14.75 2.80
N THR A 160 -4.92 14.52 4.12
CA THR A 160 -3.79 14.58 5.04
C THR A 160 -2.78 13.47 4.76
N SER A 161 -3.24 12.26 4.44
CA SER A 161 -2.35 11.15 4.08
C SER A 161 -1.61 11.38 2.76
N SER A 162 -2.27 11.94 1.74
CA SER A 162 -1.59 12.30 0.48
C SER A 162 -0.51 13.37 0.68
N ALA A 163 -0.82 14.42 1.45
CA ALA A 163 0.12 15.51 1.73
C ALA A 163 1.31 15.05 2.59
N ILE A 164 1.04 14.32 3.68
CA ILE A 164 2.07 13.82 4.58
C ILE A 164 2.92 12.76 3.88
N GLY A 165 2.32 11.83 3.13
CA GLY A 165 3.06 10.85 2.33
C GLY A 165 3.99 11.50 1.32
N GLY A 166 3.52 12.56 0.64
CA GLY A 166 4.33 13.40 -0.24
C GLY A 166 5.54 14.01 0.49
N TRP A 167 5.31 14.81 1.53
CA TRP A 167 6.38 15.54 2.24
C TRP A 167 7.40 14.63 2.91
N SER A 168 6.94 13.62 3.64
CA SER A 168 7.82 12.75 4.43
C SER A 168 8.65 11.79 3.56
N GLY A 169 8.16 11.43 2.37
CA GLY A 169 8.90 10.65 1.38
C GLY A 169 10.10 11.40 0.79
N LEU A 170 10.06 12.74 0.75
CA LEU A 170 11.14 13.56 0.22
C LEU A 170 12.45 13.37 1.00
N ASN A 171 12.42 13.16 2.31
CA ASN A 171 13.66 13.08 3.10
C ASN A 171 14.20 11.65 3.30
N GLN A 172 13.66 10.65 2.60
CA GLN A 172 14.08 9.26 2.79
C GLN A 172 15.12 8.80 1.76
N THR A 173 16.17 8.15 2.26
CA THR A 173 17.20 7.48 1.44
C THR A 173 17.04 5.96 1.38
N GLN A 174 16.20 5.41 2.25
CA GLN A 174 15.93 3.98 2.37
C GLN A 174 14.73 3.62 1.49
N THR A 175 14.92 2.69 0.56
CA THR A 175 13.88 2.29 -0.42
C THR A 175 12.60 1.82 0.28
N ARG A 176 12.71 1.06 1.38
CA ARG A 176 11.56 0.58 2.15
C ARG A 176 10.73 1.70 2.78
N LYS A 177 11.37 2.79 3.23
CA LYS A 177 10.66 3.97 3.74
C LYS A 177 10.05 4.81 2.62
N ILE A 178 10.73 4.92 1.48
CA ILE A 178 10.15 5.56 0.29
C ILE A 178 8.87 4.81 -0.12
N MET A 179 8.91 3.47 -0.15
CA MET A 179 7.74 2.65 -0.43
C MET A 179 6.66 2.76 0.65
N ALA A 180 7.04 2.92 1.92
CA ALA A 180 6.10 3.21 3.00
C ALA A 180 5.26 4.45 2.70
N TYR A 181 5.93 5.57 2.41
CA TYR A 181 5.26 6.84 2.16
C TYR A 181 4.52 6.86 0.83
N SER A 182 4.99 6.10 -0.18
CA SER A 182 4.18 5.85 -1.37
C SER A 182 2.84 5.20 -1.04
N SER A 183 2.85 4.16 -0.19
CA SER A 183 1.62 3.46 0.18
C SER A 183 0.66 4.37 0.95
N ILE A 184 1.18 5.23 1.83
CA ILE A 184 0.37 6.21 2.57
C ILE A 184 -0.28 7.20 1.60
N ALA A 185 0.46 7.69 0.60
CA ALA A 185 -0.08 8.62 -0.38
C ALA A 185 -1.16 7.96 -1.26
N HIS A 186 -0.91 6.76 -1.79
CA HIS A 186 -1.88 6.04 -2.63
C HIS A 186 -3.13 5.62 -1.85
N LEU A 187 -3.00 5.17 -0.60
CA LEU A 187 -4.14 4.89 0.27
C LEU A 187 -4.93 6.15 0.57
N GLY A 188 -4.29 7.32 0.60
CA GLY A 188 -4.98 8.61 0.70
C GLY A 188 -5.89 8.89 -0.48
N TRP A 189 -5.42 8.65 -1.70
CA TRP A 189 -6.25 8.72 -2.91
C TRP A 189 -7.43 7.74 -2.85
N MET A 190 -7.24 6.53 -2.30
CA MET A 190 -8.31 5.54 -2.16
C MET A 190 -9.33 5.95 -1.08
N ALA A 191 -8.89 6.47 0.06
CA ALA A 191 -9.77 6.95 1.13
C ALA A 191 -10.62 8.14 0.67
N MET A 192 -10.05 9.00 -0.18
CA MET A 192 -10.74 10.16 -0.74
C MET A 192 -11.95 9.77 -1.60
N ILE A 193 -11.77 8.79 -2.50
CA ILE A 193 -12.81 8.38 -3.45
C ILE A 193 -13.80 7.37 -2.86
N ALA A 194 -13.43 6.70 -1.76
CA ALA A 194 -14.25 5.69 -1.08
C ALA A 194 -15.69 6.15 -0.82
N SER A 195 -15.89 7.40 -0.39
CA SER A 195 -17.21 7.96 -0.05
C SER A 195 -18.04 8.41 -1.27
N ILE A 196 -17.43 8.48 -2.47
CA ILE A 196 -18.07 9.02 -3.67
C ILE A 196 -18.38 7.87 -4.65
N MET A 197 -17.35 7.14 -5.07
CA MET A 197 -17.47 6.03 -6.01
C MET A 197 -16.54 4.87 -5.67
N SER A 198 -17.14 3.78 -5.20
CA SER A 198 -16.42 2.58 -4.76
C SER A 198 -15.75 1.81 -5.91
N ASN A 199 -16.29 1.86 -7.14
CA ASN A 199 -15.69 1.21 -8.31
C ASN A 199 -14.30 1.79 -8.62
N ILE A 200 -14.15 3.11 -8.60
CA ILE A 200 -12.87 3.79 -8.83
C ILE A 200 -11.89 3.49 -7.69
N MET A 201 -12.39 3.34 -6.45
CA MET A 201 -11.56 2.89 -5.33
C MET A 201 -10.96 1.50 -5.57
N ILE A 202 -11.79 0.52 -5.97
CA ILE A 202 -11.34 -0.86 -6.25
C ILE A 202 -10.32 -0.85 -7.40
N MET A 203 -10.62 -0.12 -8.47
CA MET A 203 -9.71 0.02 -9.60
C MET A 203 -8.36 0.62 -9.17
N ASN A 204 -8.37 1.67 -8.35
CA ASN A 204 -7.14 2.26 -7.80
C ASN A 204 -6.35 1.25 -6.95
N LEU A 205 -7.04 0.46 -6.12
CA LEU A 205 -6.42 -0.62 -5.34
C LEU A 205 -5.74 -1.65 -6.25
N VAL A 206 -6.40 -2.11 -7.31
CA VAL A 206 -5.83 -3.08 -8.27
C VAL A 206 -4.60 -2.50 -8.97
N VAL A 207 -4.69 -1.27 -9.48
CA VAL A 207 -3.57 -0.59 -10.16
C VAL A 207 -2.38 -0.41 -9.20
N TYR A 208 -2.64 0.03 -7.96
CA TYR A 208 -1.63 0.15 -6.92
C TYR A 208 -0.96 -1.20 -6.59
N LEU A 209 -1.73 -2.28 -6.44
CA LEU A 209 -1.18 -3.62 -6.19
C LEU A 209 -0.30 -4.08 -7.34
N MET A 210 -0.70 -3.87 -8.60
CA MET A 210 0.12 -4.21 -9.76
C MET A 210 1.42 -3.41 -9.83
N MET A 211 1.38 -2.10 -9.61
CA MET A 211 2.60 -1.26 -9.64
C MET A 211 3.56 -1.58 -8.49
N THR A 212 3.04 -1.74 -7.28
CA THR A 212 3.87 -2.03 -6.10
C THR A 212 4.48 -3.43 -6.15
N THR A 213 3.73 -4.45 -6.60
CA THR A 213 4.27 -5.79 -6.84
C THR A 213 5.43 -5.76 -7.84
N ALA A 214 5.27 -5.08 -8.98
CA ALA A 214 6.33 -4.96 -9.99
C ALA A 214 7.61 -4.33 -9.41
N LEU A 215 7.47 -3.23 -8.65
CA LEU A 215 8.61 -2.54 -8.06
C LEU A 215 9.26 -3.33 -6.91
N PHE A 216 8.48 -3.95 -6.02
CA PHE A 216 9.07 -4.77 -4.96
C PHE A 216 9.83 -5.97 -5.53
N ILE A 217 9.30 -6.61 -6.58
CA ILE A 217 10.02 -7.70 -7.26
C ILE A 217 11.33 -7.18 -7.86
N SER A 218 11.34 -5.97 -8.47
CA SER A 218 12.58 -5.39 -9.00
C SER A 218 13.61 -5.11 -7.90
N LEU A 219 13.19 -4.57 -6.75
CA LEU A 219 14.05 -4.34 -5.58
C LEU A 219 14.56 -5.64 -4.94
N ILE A 220 13.74 -6.70 -4.92
CA ILE A 220 14.13 -8.02 -4.39
C ILE A 220 15.18 -8.66 -5.30
N CYS A 221 14.99 -8.60 -6.62
CA CYS A 221 15.95 -9.14 -7.60
C CYS A 221 17.31 -8.42 -7.53
N SER A 222 17.32 -7.09 -7.36
CA SER A 222 18.55 -6.31 -7.21
C SER A 222 19.14 -6.31 -5.80
N LYS A 223 18.39 -6.79 -4.79
CA LYS A 223 18.73 -6.72 -3.36
C LYS A 223 19.04 -5.29 -2.87
N SER A 224 18.47 -4.27 -3.50
CA SER A 224 18.75 -2.86 -3.18
C SER A 224 17.96 -2.36 -1.98
N LYS A 225 18.64 -1.94 -0.91
CA LYS A 225 17.99 -1.39 0.29
C LYS A 225 18.03 0.14 0.32
N THR A 226 19.05 0.74 -0.27
CA THR A 226 19.27 2.19 -0.32
C THR A 226 19.23 2.73 -1.75
N ILE A 227 19.03 4.05 -1.90
CA ILE A 227 19.13 4.73 -3.21
C ILE A 227 20.51 4.51 -3.86
N LYS A 228 21.58 4.38 -3.06
CA LYS A 228 22.93 4.11 -3.59
C LYS A 228 23.02 2.72 -4.22
N ASP A 229 22.37 1.73 -3.62
CA ASP A 229 22.37 0.37 -4.17
C ASP A 229 21.63 0.32 -5.50
N THR A 230 20.51 1.05 -5.62
CA THR A 230 19.72 1.10 -6.86
C THR A 230 20.51 1.71 -8.01
N ALA A 231 21.44 2.61 -7.71
CA ALA A 231 22.30 3.28 -8.68
C ALA A 231 23.28 2.32 -9.40
N THR A 232 23.66 1.22 -8.74
CA THR A 232 24.58 0.23 -9.33
C THR A 232 23.88 -0.76 -10.27
N ILE A 233 22.54 -0.77 -10.31
CA ILE A 233 21.75 -1.74 -11.07
C ILE A 233 22.02 -1.66 -12.57
N TRP A 234 22.15 -0.45 -13.12
CA TRP A 234 22.41 -0.24 -14.56
C TRP A 234 23.56 -1.11 -15.08
N THR A 235 24.60 -1.25 -14.28
CA THR A 235 25.83 -1.94 -14.68
C THR A 235 25.78 -3.46 -14.51
N THR A 236 24.75 -3.99 -13.83
CA THR A 236 24.53 -5.43 -13.69
C THR A 236 23.42 -5.94 -14.58
N SER A 237 22.33 -5.17 -14.69
CA SER A 237 21.13 -5.55 -15.44
C SER A 237 20.42 -4.28 -15.96
N PRO A 238 20.78 -3.78 -17.15
CA PRO A 238 20.19 -2.56 -17.69
C PRO A 238 18.68 -2.70 -17.90
N ALA A 239 18.20 -3.87 -18.33
CA ALA A 239 16.76 -4.14 -18.49
C ALA A 239 15.98 -3.96 -17.17
N LEU A 240 16.54 -4.42 -16.04
CA LEU A 240 15.92 -4.24 -14.72
C LEU A 240 15.81 -2.76 -14.35
N ALA A 241 16.86 -1.99 -14.65
CA ALA A 241 16.91 -0.56 -14.36
C ALA A 241 15.82 0.20 -15.15
N ILE A 242 15.63 -0.14 -16.43
CA ILE A 242 14.58 0.46 -17.27
C ILE A 242 13.18 0.10 -16.76
N ILE A 243 12.94 -1.17 -16.43
CA ILE A 243 11.63 -1.61 -15.87
C ILE A 243 11.36 -0.88 -14.55
N MET A 244 12.35 -0.83 -13.66
CA MET A 244 12.22 -0.13 -12.38
C MET A 244 11.93 1.37 -12.60
N MET A 245 12.62 2.03 -13.53
CA MET A 245 12.34 3.42 -13.88
C MET A 245 10.89 3.62 -14.34
N LEU A 246 10.43 2.83 -15.31
CA LEU A 246 9.06 2.97 -15.84
C LEU A 246 7.99 2.70 -14.76
N THR A 247 8.21 1.73 -13.87
CA THR A 247 7.30 1.47 -12.75
C THR A 247 7.30 2.57 -11.69
N LEU A 248 8.43 3.25 -11.45
CA LEU A 248 8.49 4.42 -10.57
C LEU A 248 7.73 5.61 -11.15
N LEU A 249 7.87 5.85 -12.45
CA LEU A 249 7.14 6.90 -13.15
C LEU A 249 5.63 6.60 -13.19
N SER A 250 5.24 5.31 -13.29
CA SER A 250 3.83 4.94 -13.22
C SER A 250 3.25 5.15 -11.82
N LEU A 251 3.95 4.80 -10.75
CA LEU A 251 3.56 5.16 -9.37
C LEU A 251 3.44 6.69 -9.18
N GLY A 252 4.32 7.45 -9.84
CA GLY A 252 4.26 8.91 -9.93
C GLY A 252 3.00 9.43 -10.60
N GLY A 253 2.36 8.63 -11.47
CA GLY A 253 1.14 8.96 -12.19
C GLY A 253 1.39 9.97 -13.31
N LEU A 254 2.41 9.74 -14.14
CA LEU A 254 2.64 10.55 -15.34
C LEU A 254 1.88 9.97 -16.55
N PRO A 255 1.22 10.79 -17.38
CA PRO A 255 0.80 10.36 -18.71
C PRO A 255 2.06 10.05 -19.54
N PRO A 256 2.14 8.95 -20.33
CA PRO A 256 1.10 8.02 -20.78
C PRO A 256 0.95 6.70 -19.96
N LEU A 257 1.47 6.65 -18.73
CA LEU A 257 1.54 5.42 -17.92
C LEU A 257 0.24 5.14 -17.15
N THR A 258 0.04 3.89 -16.76
CA THR A 258 -1.22 3.42 -16.14
C THR A 258 -1.54 4.07 -14.81
N GLY A 259 -0.54 4.40 -13.99
CA GLY A 259 -0.79 5.01 -12.68
C GLY A 259 -1.32 6.44 -12.74
N PHE A 260 -1.37 7.07 -13.93
CA PHE A 260 -2.11 8.32 -14.14
C PHE A 260 -3.63 8.10 -14.09
N LEU A 261 -4.09 6.96 -14.60
CA LEU A 261 -5.51 6.57 -14.70
C LEU A 261 -6.29 6.76 -13.39
N PRO A 262 -5.89 6.16 -12.24
CA PRO A 262 -6.66 6.31 -11.02
C PRO A 262 -6.65 7.74 -10.48
N LYS A 263 -5.55 8.49 -10.63
CA LYS A 263 -5.48 9.88 -10.15
C LYS A 263 -6.37 10.79 -10.99
N TRP A 264 -6.38 10.60 -12.31
CA TRP A 264 -7.22 11.35 -13.23
C TRP A 264 -8.71 11.15 -12.93
N LEU A 265 -9.17 9.90 -12.84
CA LEU A 265 -10.59 9.60 -12.57
C LEU A 265 -11.04 10.05 -11.19
N VAL A 266 -10.18 9.96 -10.17
CA VAL A 266 -10.52 10.51 -8.84
C VAL A 266 -10.69 12.02 -8.90
N LEU A 267 -9.84 12.74 -9.63
CA LEU A 267 -9.97 14.20 -9.78
C LEU A 267 -11.25 14.58 -10.54
N GLU A 268 -11.60 13.82 -11.58
CA GLU A 268 -12.83 14.02 -12.33
C GLU A 268 -14.07 13.93 -11.43
N GLU A 269 -14.19 12.85 -10.64
CA GLU A 269 -15.33 12.69 -9.71
C GLU A 269 -15.39 13.79 -8.65
N LEU A 270 -14.24 14.25 -8.14
CA LEU A 270 -14.23 15.35 -7.18
C LEU A 270 -14.72 16.67 -7.78
N ILE A 271 -14.41 16.92 -9.04
CA ILE A 271 -14.90 18.10 -9.76
C ILE A 271 -16.41 17.97 -10.02
N MET A 272 -16.89 16.78 -10.41
CA MET A 272 -18.32 16.52 -10.62
C MET A 272 -19.14 16.71 -9.34
N GLN A 273 -18.57 16.44 -8.16
CA GLN A 273 -19.19 16.70 -6.86
C GLN A 273 -18.96 18.14 -6.32
N ASN A 274 -18.48 19.07 -7.16
CA ASN A 274 -18.16 20.46 -6.79
C ASN A 274 -17.09 20.63 -5.69
N LEU A 275 -16.26 19.61 -5.42
CA LEU A 275 -15.16 19.66 -4.44
C LEU A 275 -13.85 20.17 -5.06
N ILE A 276 -13.92 21.28 -5.81
CA ILE A 276 -12.78 21.83 -6.56
C ILE A 276 -11.55 22.15 -5.69
N PRO A 277 -11.68 22.83 -4.52
CA PRO A 277 -10.51 23.13 -3.68
C PRO A 277 -9.79 21.88 -3.18
N MET A 278 -10.55 20.80 -3.01
CA MET A 278 -10.04 19.51 -2.55
C MET A 278 -9.29 18.79 -3.66
N ALA A 279 -9.85 18.81 -4.87
CA ALA A 279 -9.22 18.25 -6.06
C ALA A 279 -7.88 18.95 -6.36
N THR A 280 -7.83 20.29 -6.26
CA THR A 280 -6.57 21.03 -6.48
C THR A 280 -5.52 20.73 -5.41
N ALA A 281 -5.90 20.63 -4.14
CA ALA A 281 -5.00 20.24 -3.06
C ALA A 281 -4.43 18.82 -3.25
N MET A 282 -5.26 17.86 -3.66
CA MET A 282 -4.84 16.49 -3.98
C MET A 282 -3.88 16.45 -5.19
N ALA A 283 -4.17 17.22 -6.24
CA ALA A 283 -3.28 17.31 -7.40
C ALA A 283 -1.89 17.87 -7.01
N MET A 284 -1.85 18.91 -6.16
CA MET A 284 -0.59 19.46 -5.65
C MET A 284 0.17 18.48 -4.76
N SER A 285 -0.51 17.72 -3.90
CA SER A 285 0.15 16.72 -3.06
C SER A 285 0.74 15.57 -3.88
N ALA A 286 0.12 15.18 -5.00
CA ALA A 286 0.68 14.19 -5.91
C ALA A 286 1.99 14.65 -6.55
N LEU A 287 2.17 15.94 -6.84
CA LEU A 287 3.43 16.47 -7.38
C LEU A 287 4.59 16.34 -6.36
N LEU A 288 4.31 16.47 -5.06
CA LEU A 288 5.31 16.19 -4.02
C LEU A 288 5.75 14.72 -4.06
N SER A 289 4.80 13.79 -4.23
CA SER A 289 5.13 12.37 -4.36
C SER A 289 5.95 12.07 -5.61
N LEU A 290 5.62 12.72 -6.72
CA LEU A 290 6.35 12.61 -7.99
C LEU A 290 7.84 12.94 -7.82
N PHE A 291 8.16 13.97 -7.04
CA PHE A 291 9.54 14.43 -6.88
C PHE A 291 10.47 13.33 -6.33
N PHE A 292 10.06 12.61 -5.28
CA PHE A 292 10.94 11.58 -4.73
C PHE A 292 11.06 10.35 -5.65
N TYR A 293 10.04 10.07 -6.48
CA TYR A 293 10.16 9.06 -7.53
C TYR A 293 11.13 9.51 -8.61
N LEU A 294 11.02 10.75 -9.09
CA LEU A 294 11.93 11.32 -10.09
C LEU A 294 13.38 11.32 -9.62
N ARG A 295 13.61 11.61 -8.34
CA ARG A 295 14.94 11.49 -7.75
C ARG A 295 15.47 10.05 -7.81
N LEU A 296 14.62 9.05 -7.53
CA LEU A 296 15.02 7.64 -7.59
C LEU A 296 15.24 7.18 -9.04
N THR A 297 14.42 7.62 -9.99
CA THR A 297 14.65 7.34 -11.41
C THR A 297 15.96 7.98 -11.90
N TYR A 298 16.24 9.20 -11.46
CA TYR A 298 17.45 9.93 -11.81
C TYR A 298 18.73 9.21 -11.36
N THR A 299 18.76 8.71 -10.12
CA THR A 299 19.92 7.98 -9.60
C THR A 299 20.07 6.58 -10.19
N THR A 300 19.01 5.98 -10.70
CA THR A 300 19.02 4.57 -11.14
C THR A 300 19.34 4.38 -12.61
N THR A 301 18.96 5.35 -13.45
CA THR A 301 19.05 5.21 -14.91
C THR A 301 19.67 6.41 -15.61
N LEU A 302 19.26 7.63 -15.24
CA LEU A 302 19.66 8.84 -15.97
C LEU A 302 21.09 9.28 -15.64
N THR A 303 21.60 8.92 -14.46
CA THR A 303 23.00 9.14 -14.08
C THR A 303 23.74 7.85 -13.83
N LEU A 304 25.03 7.85 -14.12
CA LEU A 304 25.94 6.73 -13.90
C LEU A 304 26.91 7.08 -12.76
N PRO A 305 26.60 6.73 -11.50
CA PRO A 305 27.51 6.97 -10.39
C PRO A 305 28.73 6.03 -10.44
N PRO A 306 29.81 6.37 -9.71
CA PRO A 306 31.03 5.57 -9.73
C PRO A 306 30.79 4.15 -9.19
N ASN A 307 31.22 3.16 -9.98
CA ASN A 307 31.16 1.76 -9.62
C ASN A 307 32.41 1.30 -8.86
N THR A 308 32.24 0.26 -8.05
CA THR A 308 33.36 -0.43 -7.39
C THR A 308 33.96 -1.51 -8.30
N LEU A 309 35.25 -1.81 -8.13
CA LEU A 309 35.96 -2.84 -8.91
C LEU A 309 35.29 -4.23 -8.79
N GLN A 310 34.68 -4.53 -7.64
CA GLN A 310 33.99 -5.79 -7.38
C GLN A 310 32.78 -6.03 -8.29
N MET A 311 32.21 -4.99 -8.90
CA MET A 311 31.09 -5.12 -9.83
C MET A 311 31.44 -5.96 -11.06
N LYS A 312 32.71 -5.96 -11.48
CA LYS A 312 33.19 -6.78 -12.60
C LYS A 312 32.98 -8.28 -12.38
N PHE A 313 33.02 -8.75 -11.12
CA PHE A 313 32.76 -10.16 -10.81
C PHE A 313 31.29 -10.53 -10.99
N LYS A 314 30.36 -9.59 -10.75
CA LYS A 314 28.92 -9.84 -10.89
C LYS A 314 28.50 -10.05 -12.35
N TRP A 315 29.23 -9.50 -13.31
CA TRP A 315 28.93 -9.65 -14.75
C TRP A 315 28.95 -11.10 -15.24
N ARG A 316 29.66 -11.98 -14.54
CA ARG A 316 29.72 -13.41 -14.89
C ARG A 316 28.44 -14.17 -14.55
N PHE A 317 27.63 -13.66 -13.62
CA PHE A 317 26.42 -14.32 -13.16
C PHE A 317 25.19 -13.75 -13.87
N LYS A 318 24.40 -14.63 -14.49
CA LYS A 318 23.12 -14.25 -15.10
C LYS A 318 22.06 -14.10 -13.99
N PRO A 319 21.40 -12.94 -13.85
CA PRO A 319 20.31 -12.80 -12.90
C PRO A 319 19.11 -13.64 -13.36
N THR A 320 18.50 -14.39 -12.44
CA THR A 320 17.24 -15.09 -12.67
C THR A 320 16.09 -14.13 -12.41
N MET A 321 15.39 -13.73 -13.47
CA MET A 321 14.18 -12.91 -13.35
C MET A 321 12.95 -13.81 -13.27
N PRO A 322 12.07 -13.64 -12.26
CA PRO A 322 10.81 -14.37 -12.23
C PRO A 322 9.91 -13.90 -13.38
N SER A 323 9.28 -14.84 -14.09
CA SER A 323 8.36 -14.55 -15.21
C SER A 323 7.22 -13.62 -14.82
N MET A 324 6.73 -13.74 -13.58
CA MET A 324 5.69 -12.89 -12.99
C MET A 324 6.06 -11.40 -13.02
N MET A 325 7.35 -11.06 -12.89
CA MET A 325 7.81 -9.67 -12.95
C MET A 325 7.49 -9.04 -14.30
N MET A 326 7.71 -9.78 -15.39
CA MET A 326 7.52 -9.25 -16.74
C MET A 326 6.04 -8.91 -16.98
N ILE A 327 5.14 -9.85 -16.66
CA ILE A 327 3.69 -9.67 -16.79
C ILE A 327 3.20 -8.48 -15.97
N LEU A 328 3.58 -8.40 -14.70
CA LEU A 328 3.16 -7.31 -13.81
C LEU A 328 3.71 -5.96 -14.28
N SER A 329 4.96 -5.92 -14.72
CA SER A 329 5.57 -4.67 -15.22
C SER A 329 4.90 -4.18 -16.50
N THR A 330 4.54 -5.06 -17.43
CA THR A 330 3.83 -4.67 -18.65
C THR A 330 2.43 -4.14 -18.33
N MET A 331 1.71 -4.78 -17.40
CA MET A 331 0.40 -4.29 -16.97
C MET A 331 0.51 -2.96 -16.21
N ALA A 332 1.57 -2.76 -15.44
CA ALA A 332 1.83 -1.52 -14.72
C ALA A 332 2.23 -0.33 -15.61
N ILE A 333 2.53 -0.56 -16.90
CA ILE A 333 3.04 0.48 -17.82
C ILE A 333 2.05 0.76 -18.95
N LEU A 334 1.39 -0.26 -19.53
CA LEU A 334 0.68 -0.15 -20.81
C LEU A 334 -0.85 -0.34 -20.78
N MET A 335 -1.49 -0.36 -19.61
CA MET A 335 -2.96 -0.49 -19.45
C MET A 335 -3.76 0.80 -19.68
N LEU A 336 -3.13 1.96 -19.90
CA LEU A 336 -3.86 3.23 -20.09
C LEU A 336 -4.86 3.24 -21.27
N PRO A 337 -4.57 2.68 -22.47
CA PRO A 337 -5.58 2.63 -23.55
C PRO A 337 -6.75 1.68 -23.25
N LEU A 338 -6.63 0.79 -22.27
CA LEU A 338 -7.69 -0.13 -21.86
C LEU A 338 -8.61 0.47 -20.78
N THR A 339 -8.52 1.78 -20.52
CA THR A 339 -9.41 2.53 -19.62
C THR A 339 -10.90 2.22 -19.79
N PRO A 340 -11.51 2.26 -20.98
CA PRO A 340 -12.95 2.05 -21.10
C PRO A 340 -13.37 0.63 -20.71
N LEU A 341 -12.51 -0.37 -20.96
CA LEU A 341 -12.79 -1.76 -20.60
C LEU A 341 -12.66 -2.01 -19.09
N ILE A 342 -11.86 -1.21 -18.39
CA ILE A 342 -11.70 -1.30 -16.94
C ILE A 342 -12.89 -0.63 -16.21
N LEU A 343 -13.56 0.33 -16.88
CA LEU A 343 -14.69 1.08 -16.33
C LEU A 343 -16.06 0.45 -16.62
N LEU A 344 -16.16 -0.38 -17.67
CA LEU A 344 -17.31 -1.25 -17.93
C LEU A 344 -17.41 -2.33 -16.86
#